data_AF-V4PC66-F1
#
_entry.id   AF-V4PC66-F1
#
_cell.length_a   1.000
_cell.length_b   1.000
_cell.length_c   1.000
_cell.angle_alpha   90.00
_cell.angle_beta   90.00
_cell.angle_gamma   90.00
#
_symmetry.space_group_name_H-M   'P 1'
#
loop_
_entity.id
_entity.type
_entity.pdbx_description
1 polymer ?
#
loop_
_entity_poly.entity_id
_entity_poly.type
_entity_poly.pdbx_seq_one_letter_code
_entity_poly.pdbx_strand_id
1 'polypeptide(L)'
;MPAHRFYRSAAALTLAALAVTSVSACRDDSARMAEVPFTPIVAGEAASVTLAPAVEALPTAQKRVTVTHAAPSQPVYRYVEDAYEMDEAFGDAPPDYGFDYGGVQPWVWRTAGDAWRMVEPTAYGERYYFYEPGQDDPYLVRDRDFAYAYDDGRLVNVFDRSGRVLDYYEAERRADWASRYYSRARALRQAAKRDDREQIAAANWARRQQRIEQDRQAWVQDRQRVAAWRAYQDRQDAQHRRELGAERERRQQASWAYRQWRERDYQGPPPRVAVAQQHKRDWQFWKRQEQARRERDRDS
;
A
#
# COMPACT_ATOMS: atom_id res chain seq x y z
N MET A 1 -30.33 -26.87 -64.78
CA MET A 1 -31.66 -27.40 -65.14
C MET A 1 -31.48 -28.86 -65.58
N PRO A 2 -32.25 -29.88 -65.15
CA PRO A 2 -33.32 -29.98 -64.13
C PRO A 2 -32.74 -30.39 -62.75
N ALA A 3 -33.34 -30.13 -61.57
CA ALA A 3 -34.70 -30.30 -61.04
C ALA A 3 -34.99 -31.73 -60.52
N HIS A 4 -35.96 -31.84 -59.58
CA HIS A 4 -36.45 -33.00 -58.82
C HIS A 4 -35.69 -33.25 -57.50
N ARG A 5 -36.17 -32.90 -56.29
CA ARG A 5 -37.51 -32.75 -55.69
C ARG A 5 -38.26 -34.10 -55.51
N PHE A 6 -38.43 -34.46 -54.22
CA PHE A 6 -39.55 -35.14 -53.56
C PHE A 6 -39.35 -36.52 -52.88
N TYR A 7 -39.40 -36.47 -51.53
CA TYR A 7 -40.22 -37.25 -50.54
C TYR A 7 -40.26 -38.79 -50.55
N ARG A 8 -40.02 -39.37 -49.35
CA ARG A 8 -40.95 -40.20 -48.50
C ARG A 8 -40.11 -41.02 -47.50
N SER A 9 -40.20 -40.74 -46.20
CA SER A 9 -41.07 -41.44 -45.23
C SER A 9 -40.66 -42.89 -44.95
N ALA A 10 -40.11 -43.16 -43.77
CA ALA A 10 -40.45 -44.32 -42.94
C ALA A 10 -39.87 -44.14 -41.53
N ALA A 11 -40.75 -44.16 -40.54
CA ALA A 11 -40.43 -44.17 -39.12
C ALA A 11 -39.99 -45.57 -38.68
N ALA A 12 -39.04 -45.65 -37.75
CA ALA A 12 -38.97 -46.74 -36.78
C ALA A 12 -38.20 -46.25 -35.54
N LEU A 13 -38.90 -46.20 -34.42
CA LEU A 13 -38.33 -46.02 -33.09
C LEU A 13 -37.39 -47.19 -32.74
N THR A 14 -36.26 -46.90 -32.12
CA THR A 14 -35.63 -47.86 -31.20
C THR A 14 -34.88 -47.11 -30.10
N LEU A 15 -35.20 -47.44 -28.86
CA LEU A 15 -34.54 -46.97 -27.64
C LEU A 15 -33.06 -47.35 -27.63
N ALA A 16 -32.20 -46.49 -27.07
CA ALA A 16 -31.37 -46.78 -25.89
C ALA A 16 -30.15 -45.84 -25.77
N ALA A 17 -29.77 -45.59 -24.52
CA ALA A 17 -28.51 -45.05 -24.02
C ALA A 17 -28.28 -43.53 -24.15
N LEU A 18 -28.79 -42.81 -23.14
CA LEU A 18 -28.21 -41.56 -22.65
C LEU A 18 -26.78 -41.82 -22.14
N ALA A 19 -25.77 -41.56 -22.97
CA ALA A 19 -24.42 -41.32 -22.50
C ALA A 19 -24.30 -39.83 -22.12
N VAL A 20 -24.59 -39.52 -20.86
CA VAL A 20 -24.23 -38.24 -20.27
C VAL A 20 -22.72 -38.24 -20.08
N THR A 21 -21.99 -37.61 -21.01
CA THR A 21 -20.60 -37.24 -20.77
C THR A 21 -20.58 -36.10 -19.77
N SER A 22 -20.53 -36.44 -18.48
CA SER A 22 -20.14 -35.52 -17.43
C SER A 22 -18.69 -35.14 -17.65
N VAL A 23 -18.48 -33.96 -18.23
CA VAL A 23 -17.18 -33.28 -18.13
C VAL A 23 -16.96 -33.03 -16.65
N SER A 24 -16.09 -33.84 -16.04
CA SER A 24 -15.63 -33.65 -14.68
C SER A 24 -14.91 -32.30 -14.61
N ALA A 25 -15.64 -31.27 -14.18
CA ALA A 25 -15.02 -30.09 -13.64
C ALA A 25 -14.31 -30.52 -12.36
N CYS A 26 -12.98 -30.65 -12.41
CA CYS A 26 -12.14 -30.67 -11.22
C CYS A 26 -12.46 -29.40 -10.42
N ARG A 27 -13.32 -29.57 -9.44
CA ARG A 27 -13.60 -28.59 -8.40
C ARG A 27 -12.39 -28.65 -7.49
N ASP A 28 -11.47 -27.72 -7.68
CA ASP A 28 -10.45 -27.43 -6.68
C ASP A 28 -11.19 -26.94 -5.42
N ASP A 29 -11.57 -27.89 -4.57
CA ASP A 29 -11.94 -27.68 -3.18
C ASP A 29 -10.66 -27.31 -2.40
N SER A 30 -10.02 -26.21 -2.80
CA SER A 30 -9.24 -25.42 -1.86
C SER A 30 -10.25 -24.80 -0.91
N ALA A 31 -10.53 -25.52 0.18
CA ALA A 31 -11.25 -25.02 1.32
C ALA A 31 -10.65 -23.65 1.67
N ARG A 32 -11.35 -22.58 1.27
CA ARG A 32 -11.14 -21.24 1.83
C ARG A 32 -11.50 -21.40 3.29
N MET A 33 -10.51 -21.69 4.14
CA MET A 33 -10.65 -21.42 5.56
C MET A 33 -11.12 -19.97 5.65
N ALA A 34 -12.36 -19.78 6.10
CA ALA A 34 -12.89 -18.45 6.34
C ALA A 34 -11.94 -17.81 7.35
N GLU A 35 -11.12 -16.86 6.90
CA GLU A 35 -10.25 -16.05 7.77
C GLU A 35 -11.18 -15.47 8.85
N VAL A 36 -10.95 -15.82 10.13
CA VAL A 36 -11.73 -15.25 11.24
C VAL A 36 -11.59 -13.74 11.10
N PRO A 37 -12.71 -12.97 11.06
CA PRO A 37 -12.64 -11.56 10.76
C PRO A 37 -11.86 -10.83 11.87
N PHE A 38 -10.63 -10.44 11.56
CA PHE A 38 -9.78 -9.67 12.46
C PHE A 38 -10.39 -8.29 12.70
N THR A 39 -10.46 -7.88 13.96
CA THR A 39 -10.96 -6.57 14.36
C THR A 39 -9.78 -5.70 14.77
N PRO A 40 -9.37 -4.73 13.93
CA PRO A 40 -8.10 -4.04 14.12
C PRO A 40 -8.11 -2.99 15.23
N ILE A 41 -9.27 -2.41 15.52
CA ILE A 41 -9.43 -1.37 16.52
C ILE A 41 -10.42 -1.84 17.58
N VAL A 42 -10.03 -1.71 18.85
CA VAL A 42 -10.84 -2.17 19.98
C VAL A 42 -10.96 -1.09 21.04
N ALA A 43 -12.06 -1.14 21.80
CA ALA A 43 -12.25 -0.23 22.93
C ALA A 43 -11.20 -0.56 23.98
N GLY A 44 -10.61 0.48 24.58
CA GLY A 44 -9.56 0.31 25.57
C GLY A 44 -8.88 1.64 25.89
N GLU A 45 -8.29 1.68 27.08
CA GLU A 45 -7.48 2.82 27.51
C GLU A 45 -6.21 2.95 26.68
N ALA A 46 -5.65 4.16 26.67
CA ALA A 46 -4.44 4.38 25.92
C ALA A 46 -3.24 3.75 26.62
N ALA A 47 -2.63 2.75 26.00
CA ALA A 47 -1.37 2.18 26.47
C ALA A 47 -0.20 3.10 26.16
N SER A 48 0.84 3.01 26.99
CA SER A 48 2.13 3.67 26.75
C SER A 48 2.70 3.26 25.39
N VAL A 49 3.16 4.24 24.62
CA VAL A 49 3.73 4.02 23.29
C VAL A 49 5.25 3.96 23.40
N THR A 50 5.84 2.83 23.08
CA THR A 50 7.28 2.72 22.87
C THR A 50 7.67 3.42 21.58
N LEU A 51 8.63 4.33 21.65
CA LEU A 51 9.12 5.05 20.47
C LEU A 51 10.15 4.21 19.72
N ALA A 52 10.07 4.23 18.39
CA ALA A 52 11.11 3.70 17.53
C ALA A 52 12.41 4.52 17.69
N PRO A 53 13.58 3.89 17.59
CA PRO A 53 14.85 4.60 17.66
C PRO A 53 14.98 5.66 16.57
N ALA A 54 15.66 6.75 16.92
CA ALA A 54 16.18 7.71 15.95
C ALA A 54 17.14 7.03 14.96
N VAL A 55 17.37 7.66 13.80
CA VAL A 55 18.16 7.03 12.72
C VAL A 55 19.59 6.72 13.14
N GLU A 56 20.16 7.55 14.01
CA GLU A 56 21.50 7.40 14.57
C GLU A 56 21.61 6.18 15.49
N ALA A 57 20.50 5.78 16.11
CA ALA A 57 20.41 4.63 17.00
C ALA A 57 19.93 3.35 16.31
N LEU A 58 19.55 3.41 15.03
CA LEU A 58 19.27 2.20 14.25
C LEU A 58 20.57 1.42 14.03
N PRO A 59 20.53 0.08 13.90
CA PRO A 59 21.71 -0.69 13.52
C PRO A 59 22.32 -0.19 12.21
N THR A 60 23.65 -0.20 12.11
CA THR A 60 24.32 0.09 10.84
C THR A 60 23.86 -0.91 9.78
N ALA A 61 23.51 -0.41 8.60
CA ALA A 61 23.10 -1.27 7.50
C ALA A 61 24.25 -2.18 7.06
N GLN A 62 23.96 -3.46 6.86
CA GLN A 62 24.95 -4.43 6.37
C GLN A 62 25.49 -4.05 4.99
N LYS A 63 24.62 -3.49 4.14
CA LYS A 63 24.97 -2.96 2.82
C LYS A 63 24.52 -1.52 2.75
N ARG A 64 25.46 -0.65 2.36
CA ARG A 64 25.15 0.74 2.03
C ARG A 64 24.41 0.81 0.69
N VAL A 65 23.31 1.55 0.62
CA VAL A 65 22.63 1.81 -0.65
C VAL A 65 23.53 2.65 -1.54
N THR A 66 23.53 2.34 -2.84
CA THR A 66 24.20 3.18 -3.83
C THR A 66 23.32 4.37 -4.13
N VAL A 67 23.89 5.59 -4.10
CA VAL A 67 23.21 6.78 -4.58
C VAL A 67 23.34 6.85 -6.09
N THR A 68 22.20 6.97 -6.75
CA THR A 68 22.08 7.19 -8.18
C THR A 68 21.07 8.30 -8.39
N HIS A 69 21.04 8.88 -9.59
CA HIS A 69 19.87 9.63 -10.01
C HIS A 69 18.84 8.65 -10.57
N ALA A 70 17.56 8.99 -10.43
CA ALA A 70 16.52 8.37 -11.25
C ALA A 70 16.92 8.48 -12.74
N ALA A 71 16.67 7.42 -13.51
CA ALA A 71 16.92 7.46 -14.95
C ALA A 71 16.19 8.67 -15.58
N PRO A 72 16.71 9.31 -16.64
CA PRO A 72 16.06 10.47 -17.26
C PRO A 72 14.59 10.24 -17.66
N SER A 73 14.22 8.98 -17.92
CA SER A 73 12.86 8.54 -18.23
C SER A 73 11.93 8.41 -17.02
N GLN A 74 12.47 8.29 -15.80
CA GLN A 74 11.68 8.19 -14.59
C GLN A 74 11.40 9.57 -14.00
N PRO A 75 10.11 9.94 -13.82
CA PRO A 75 9.80 11.23 -13.25
C PRO A 75 10.19 11.28 -11.77
N VAL A 76 11.09 12.19 -11.44
CA VAL A 76 11.67 12.38 -10.10
C VAL A 76 10.59 12.43 -9.00
N TYR A 77 9.47 13.12 -9.25
CA TYR A 77 8.40 13.32 -8.27
C TYR A 77 7.44 12.14 -8.10
N ARG A 78 7.58 11.05 -8.86
CA ARG A 78 6.72 9.86 -8.74
C ARG A 78 6.65 9.34 -7.30
N TYR A 79 7.80 9.18 -6.67
CA TYR A 79 7.92 8.56 -5.36
C TYR A 79 7.15 9.30 -4.28
N VAL A 80 7.23 10.64 -4.27
CA VAL A 80 6.52 11.45 -3.27
C VAL A 80 5.06 11.67 -3.65
N GLU A 81 4.70 11.69 -4.94
CA GLU A 81 3.29 11.77 -5.36
C GLU A 81 2.55 10.48 -5.07
N ASP A 82 3.09 9.31 -5.42
CA ASP A 82 2.44 8.00 -5.18
C ASP A 82 2.17 7.80 -3.67
N ALA A 83 3.13 8.19 -2.82
CA ALA A 83 2.99 8.13 -1.37
C ALA A 83 2.01 9.18 -0.82
N TYR A 84 1.99 10.38 -1.41
CA TYR A 84 1.00 11.41 -1.09
C TYR A 84 -0.42 10.97 -1.43
N GLU A 85 -0.64 10.45 -2.65
CA GLU A 85 -1.97 10.01 -3.07
C GLU A 85 -2.46 8.82 -2.22
N MET A 86 -1.55 7.95 -1.78
CA MET A 86 -1.86 6.88 -0.82
C MET A 86 -2.23 7.42 0.57
N ASP A 87 -1.49 8.40 1.09
CA ASP A 87 -1.80 9.04 2.38
C ASP A 87 -3.16 9.76 2.37
N GLU A 88 -3.49 10.39 1.24
CA GLU A 88 -4.80 11.00 0.97
C GLU A 88 -5.91 9.96 0.89
N ALA A 89 -5.67 8.86 0.18
CA ALA A 89 -6.64 7.78 0.05
C ALA A 89 -6.96 7.15 1.41
N PHE A 90 -5.96 6.98 2.30
CA PHE A 90 -6.20 6.46 3.65
C PHE A 90 -6.97 7.42 4.56
N GLY A 91 -6.89 8.74 4.34
CA GLY A 91 -7.69 9.69 5.10
C GLY A 91 -7.48 9.58 6.62
N ASP A 92 -8.53 9.82 7.39
CA ASP A 92 -8.58 9.63 8.83
C ASP A 92 -9.07 8.23 9.21
N ALA A 93 -8.95 7.25 8.32
CA ALA A 93 -9.36 5.90 8.62
C ALA A 93 -8.39 5.26 9.63
N PRO A 94 -8.89 4.49 10.61
CA PRO A 94 -8.04 3.69 11.48
C PRO A 94 -7.10 2.75 10.70
N PRO A 95 -5.94 2.38 11.29
CA PRO A 95 -5.07 1.37 10.70
C PRO A 95 -5.77 0.02 10.56
N ASP A 96 -5.28 -0.79 9.62
CA ASP A 96 -5.76 -2.14 9.38
C ASP A 96 -5.27 -3.15 10.43
N TYR A 97 -4.18 -2.85 11.13
CA TYR A 97 -3.65 -3.57 12.31
C TYR A 97 -2.36 -2.91 12.83
N GLY A 98 -1.94 -3.28 14.04
CA GLY A 98 -0.60 -3.05 14.57
C GLY A 98 0.19 -4.36 14.64
N PHE A 99 1.49 -4.32 14.90
CA PHE A 99 2.31 -5.52 15.16
C PHE A 99 3.48 -5.17 16.06
N ASP A 100 4.01 -6.11 16.84
CA ASP A 100 5.24 -5.86 17.61
C ASP A 100 6.47 -5.87 16.70
N TYR A 101 7.34 -4.89 16.91
CA TYR A 101 8.69 -4.90 16.38
C TYR A 101 9.67 -4.30 17.38
N GLY A 102 10.23 -5.18 18.22
CA GLY A 102 11.22 -4.78 19.23
C GLY A 102 10.61 -3.88 20.30
N GLY A 103 9.39 -4.19 20.74
CA GLY A 103 8.63 -3.44 21.74
C GLY A 103 7.92 -2.20 21.21
N VAL A 104 8.17 -1.81 19.96
CA VAL A 104 7.42 -0.76 19.25
C VAL A 104 6.20 -1.40 18.60
N GLN A 105 5.09 -0.67 18.54
CA GLN A 105 3.90 -1.07 17.78
C GLN A 105 3.72 -0.18 16.53
N PRO A 106 4.36 -0.48 15.39
CA PRO A 106 4.05 0.17 14.13
C PRO A 106 2.63 -0.17 13.68
N TRP A 107 2.02 0.75 12.94
CA TRP A 107 0.66 0.60 12.41
C TRP A 107 0.67 0.49 10.90
N VAL A 108 -0.22 -0.35 10.37
CA VAL A 108 -0.29 -0.70 8.96
C VAL A 108 -1.58 -0.19 8.33
N TRP A 109 -1.48 0.37 7.14
CA TRP A 109 -2.59 0.53 6.20
C TRP A 109 -2.24 -0.16 4.89
N ARG A 110 -3.22 -0.83 4.30
CA ARG A 110 -3.11 -1.57 3.06
C ARG A 110 -4.23 -1.17 2.10
N THR A 111 -3.87 -0.85 0.85
CA THR A 111 -4.87 -0.61 -0.20
C THR A 111 -5.45 -1.93 -0.71
N ALA A 112 -6.55 -1.88 -1.45
CA ALA A 112 -7.09 -3.05 -2.12
C ALA A 112 -6.14 -3.69 -3.16
N GLY A 113 -5.23 -2.88 -3.71
CA GLY A 113 -4.17 -3.33 -4.61
C GLY A 113 -2.96 -3.94 -3.90
N ASP A 114 -2.99 -4.15 -2.57
CA ASP A 114 -1.86 -4.64 -1.75
C ASP A 114 -0.71 -3.64 -1.59
N ALA A 115 -0.97 -2.33 -1.68
CA ALA A 115 0.04 -1.29 -1.43
C ALA A 115 0.03 -0.98 0.06
N TRP A 116 1.19 -0.72 0.66
CA TRP A 116 1.29 -0.60 2.12
C TRP A 116 1.87 0.74 2.53
N ARG A 117 1.29 1.30 3.58
CA ARG A 117 1.92 2.30 4.43
C ARG A 117 2.10 1.73 5.82
N MET A 118 3.29 1.87 6.37
CA MET A 118 3.56 1.63 7.79
C MET A 118 3.97 2.91 8.47
N VAL A 119 3.56 3.07 9.72
CA VAL A 119 3.86 4.26 10.52
C VAL A 119 4.36 3.83 11.90
N GLU A 120 5.54 4.29 12.27
CA GLU A 120 6.07 4.12 13.63
C GLU A 120 6.28 5.48 14.32
N PRO A 121 5.98 5.57 15.61
CA PRO A 121 6.21 6.80 16.37
C PRO A 121 7.69 6.92 16.74
N THR A 122 8.26 8.12 16.64
CA THR A 122 9.64 8.42 17.04
C THR A 122 9.67 9.62 17.99
N ALA A 123 10.82 9.91 18.60
CA ALA A 123 11.01 11.11 19.41
C ALA A 123 10.79 12.43 18.64
N TYR A 124 10.82 12.40 17.30
CA TYR A 124 10.71 13.59 16.45
C TYR A 124 9.39 13.69 15.68
N GLY A 125 8.46 12.76 15.90
CA GLY A 125 7.22 12.62 15.14
C GLY A 125 7.08 11.23 14.54
N GLU A 126 6.22 11.09 13.55
CA GLU A 126 5.97 9.81 12.88
C GLU A 126 7.01 9.55 11.77
N ARG A 127 7.40 8.30 11.59
CA ARG A 127 8.21 7.84 10.44
C ARG A 127 7.37 6.90 9.59
N TYR A 128 7.35 7.16 8.29
CA TYR A 128 6.47 6.53 7.30
C TYR A 128 7.27 5.65 6.35
N TYR A 129 6.72 4.49 6.01
CA TYR A 129 7.30 3.55 5.06
C TYR A 129 6.25 3.18 4.03
N PHE A 130 6.57 3.35 2.76
CA PHE A 130 5.65 3.07 1.66
C PHE A 130 6.18 1.95 0.77
N TYR A 131 5.33 0.99 0.46
CA TYR A 131 5.66 -0.19 -0.31
C TYR A 131 4.74 -0.30 -1.52
N GLU A 132 5.35 -0.55 -2.68
CA GLU A 132 4.59 -0.95 -3.86
C GLU A 132 4.04 -2.36 -3.60
N PRO A 133 2.88 -2.71 -4.15
CA PRO A 133 2.32 -4.02 -3.90
C PRO A 133 3.18 -5.20 -4.33
N GLY A 134 3.06 -6.28 -3.54
CA GLY A 134 3.92 -7.44 -3.62
C GLY A 134 5.38 -7.20 -3.21
N GLN A 135 5.84 -5.95 -3.04
CA GLN A 135 7.24 -5.68 -2.71
C GLN A 135 7.53 -5.82 -1.22
N ASP A 136 8.73 -6.31 -0.93
CA ASP A 136 9.33 -6.32 0.41
C ASP A 136 10.15 -5.07 0.71
N ASP A 137 10.59 -4.38 -0.35
CA ASP A 137 11.42 -3.20 -0.25
C ASP A 137 10.55 -1.93 -0.31
N PRO A 138 10.88 -0.90 0.48
CA PRO A 138 10.17 0.37 0.38
C PRO A 138 10.54 1.05 -0.94
N TYR A 139 9.58 1.76 -1.55
CA TYR A 139 9.91 2.74 -2.59
C TYR A 139 10.14 4.14 -2.00
N LEU A 140 9.59 4.40 -0.81
CA LEU A 140 9.78 5.66 -0.09
C LEU A 140 9.82 5.40 1.43
N VAL A 141 10.79 6.02 2.12
CA VAL A 141 10.76 6.19 3.57
C VAL A 141 10.78 7.68 3.88
N ARG A 142 9.88 8.16 4.73
CA ARG A 142 9.78 9.58 5.10
C ARG A 142 9.89 9.74 6.61
N ASP A 143 10.78 10.61 7.05
CA ASP A 143 10.81 11.11 8.42
C ASP A 143 10.39 12.59 8.46
N ARG A 144 10.65 13.26 9.60
CA ARG A 144 10.27 14.67 9.79
C ARG A 144 10.94 15.61 8.79
N ASP A 145 12.18 15.32 8.42
CA ASP A 145 13.07 16.28 7.77
C ASP A 145 13.36 15.90 6.32
N PHE A 146 13.24 14.61 5.95
CA PHE A 146 13.54 14.11 4.61
C PHE A 146 12.60 12.97 4.15
N ALA A 147 12.50 12.81 2.83
CA ALA A 147 11.98 11.60 2.21
C ALA A 147 13.04 10.95 1.32
N TYR A 148 13.20 9.63 1.45
CA TYR A 148 14.22 8.82 0.80
C TYR A 148 13.54 7.90 -0.20
N ALA A 149 13.75 8.13 -1.49
CA ALA A 149 13.18 7.33 -2.56
C ALA A 149 14.14 6.24 -3.00
N TYR A 150 13.62 5.02 -3.12
CA TYR A 150 14.39 3.86 -3.54
C TYR A 150 13.83 3.24 -4.81
N ASP A 151 14.73 2.77 -5.67
CA ASP A 151 14.40 1.90 -6.80
C ASP A 151 15.47 0.80 -6.88
N ASP A 152 15.04 -0.46 -6.97
CA ASP A 152 15.93 -1.62 -7.05
C ASP A 152 17.06 -1.62 -5.98
N GLY A 153 16.70 -1.25 -4.74
CA GLY A 153 17.63 -1.17 -3.60
C GLY A 153 18.67 -0.05 -3.67
N ARG A 154 18.51 0.91 -4.59
CA ARG A 154 19.35 2.11 -4.73
C ARG A 154 18.60 3.34 -4.24
N LEU A 155 19.33 4.32 -3.68
CA LEU A 155 18.78 5.63 -3.34
C LEU A 155 18.75 6.47 -4.61
N VAL A 156 17.55 6.73 -5.15
CA VAL A 156 17.37 7.43 -6.43
C VAL A 156 17.10 8.92 -6.28
N ASN A 157 16.49 9.33 -5.17
CA ASN A 157 16.26 10.73 -4.82
C ASN A 157 16.17 10.88 -3.30
N VAL A 158 16.59 12.04 -2.80
CA VAL A 158 16.28 12.50 -1.45
C VAL A 158 15.52 13.81 -1.60
N PHE A 159 14.41 13.94 -0.87
CA PHE A 159 13.64 15.17 -0.81
C PHE A 159 13.85 15.79 0.56
N ASP A 160 14.07 17.10 0.60
CA ASP A 160 13.96 17.84 1.85
C ASP A 160 12.51 17.89 2.34
N ARG A 161 12.33 18.45 3.54
CA ARG A 161 11.01 18.65 4.16
C ARG A 161 10.02 19.38 3.24
N SER A 162 10.49 20.28 2.39
CA SER A 162 9.62 21.04 1.47
C SER A 162 9.23 20.27 0.20
N GLY A 163 9.73 19.04 0.03
CA GLY A 163 9.55 18.26 -1.19
C GLY A 163 10.49 18.68 -2.31
N ARG A 164 11.54 19.48 -2.04
CA ARG A 164 12.56 19.74 -3.05
C ARG A 164 13.55 18.59 -3.11
N VAL A 165 13.95 18.24 -4.31
CA VAL A 165 14.97 17.21 -4.56
C VAL A 165 16.32 17.78 -4.19
N LEU A 166 17.07 17.03 -3.38
CA LEU A 166 18.46 17.34 -3.03
C LEU A 166 19.39 17.01 -4.19
N ASP A 167 20.50 17.73 -4.29
CA ASP A 167 21.55 17.37 -5.25
C ASP A 167 22.26 16.06 -4.87
N TYR A 168 23.08 15.56 -5.78
CA TYR A 168 23.82 14.31 -5.58
C TYR A 168 24.68 14.32 -4.30
N TYR A 169 25.42 15.40 -4.04
CA TYR A 169 26.33 15.47 -2.89
C TYR A 169 25.57 15.56 -1.58
N GLU A 170 24.44 16.27 -1.58
CA GLU A 170 23.49 16.31 -0.47
C GLU A 170 22.87 14.94 -0.21
N ALA A 171 22.43 14.22 -1.24
CA ALA A 171 21.90 12.86 -1.13
C ALA A 171 22.96 11.87 -0.65
N GLU A 172 24.20 11.96 -1.16
CA GLU A 172 25.33 11.11 -0.77
C GLU A 172 25.68 11.25 0.71
N ARG A 173 25.63 12.48 1.26
CA ARG A 173 25.79 12.72 2.71
C ARG A 173 24.70 12.04 3.56
N ARG A 174 23.58 11.65 2.96
CA ARG A 174 22.47 10.98 3.63
C ARG A 174 22.40 9.48 3.38
N ALA A 175 23.27 8.93 2.53
CA ALA A 175 23.21 7.54 2.12
C ALA A 175 23.34 6.55 3.30
N ASP A 176 24.09 6.89 4.35
CA ASP A 176 24.18 6.03 5.54
C ASP A 176 22.86 5.95 6.30
N TRP A 177 22.17 7.08 6.45
CA TRP A 177 20.83 7.14 7.05
C TRP A 177 19.80 6.43 6.18
N ALA A 178 19.84 6.67 4.87
CA ALA A 178 19.01 5.97 3.90
C ALA A 178 19.21 4.44 3.98
N SER A 179 20.46 3.98 4.12
CA SER A 179 20.76 2.55 4.24
C SER A 179 20.14 1.93 5.49
N ARG A 180 20.19 2.63 6.63
CA ARG A 180 19.57 2.20 7.89
C ARG A 180 18.06 2.13 7.76
N TYR A 181 17.45 3.14 7.14
CA TYR A 181 16.02 3.17 6.87
C TYR A 181 15.57 2.08 5.92
N TYR A 182 16.28 1.86 4.81
CA TYR A 182 15.98 0.79 3.88
C TYR A 182 16.06 -0.59 4.57
N SER A 183 17.09 -0.83 5.38
CA SER A 183 17.23 -2.07 6.15
C SER A 183 16.10 -2.27 7.17
N ARG A 184 15.76 -1.22 7.93
CA ARG A 184 14.66 -1.24 8.90
C ARG A 184 13.32 -1.48 8.22
N ALA A 185 13.05 -0.81 7.10
CA ALA A 185 11.83 -0.95 6.34
C ALA A 185 11.61 -2.41 5.91
N ARG A 186 12.64 -3.06 5.34
CA ARG A 186 12.56 -4.48 4.96
C ARG A 186 12.27 -5.38 6.15
N ALA A 187 12.91 -5.14 7.28
CA ALA A 187 12.69 -5.92 8.49
C ALA A 187 11.26 -5.72 9.06
N LEU A 188 10.75 -4.48 9.07
CA LEU A 188 9.37 -4.17 9.41
C LEU A 188 8.39 -4.86 8.46
N ARG A 189 8.67 -4.83 7.16
CA ARG A 189 7.85 -5.45 6.13
C ARG A 189 7.73 -6.95 6.31
N GLN A 190 8.84 -7.61 6.63
CA GLN A 190 8.88 -9.04 6.94
C GLN A 190 8.13 -9.35 8.24
N ALA A 191 8.29 -8.55 9.29
CA ALA A 191 7.58 -8.74 10.56
C ALA A 191 6.07 -8.57 10.39
N ALA A 192 5.62 -7.51 9.69
CA ALA A 192 4.20 -7.23 9.47
C ALA A 192 3.48 -8.29 8.61
N LYS A 193 4.21 -9.08 7.81
CA LYS A 193 3.67 -10.19 7.01
C LYS A 193 3.45 -11.46 7.82
N ARG A 194 4.02 -11.56 9.02
CA ARG A 194 3.75 -12.68 9.94
C ARG A 194 2.29 -12.59 10.41
N ASP A 195 1.73 -13.71 10.85
CA ASP A 195 0.31 -13.77 11.29
C ASP A 195 0.09 -13.21 12.71
N ASP A 196 1.07 -12.46 13.23
CA ASP A 196 1.07 -11.87 14.57
C ASP A 196 0.45 -10.46 14.53
N ARG A 197 -0.76 -10.33 13.96
CA ARG A 197 -1.48 -9.05 13.90
C ARG A 197 -2.00 -8.67 15.28
N GLU A 198 -1.65 -7.47 15.73
CA GLU A 198 -2.10 -6.90 16.99
C GLU A 198 -3.25 -5.91 16.81
N GLN A 199 -4.16 -5.95 17.78
CA GLN A 199 -5.22 -4.96 17.89
C GLN A 199 -4.65 -3.63 18.38
N ILE A 200 -5.31 -2.55 17.97
CA ILE A 200 -4.97 -1.19 18.34
C ILE A 200 -6.04 -0.65 19.28
N ALA A 201 -5.63 -0.14 20.43
CA ALA A 201 -6.54 0.56 21.33
C ALA A 201 -7.08 1.82 20.65
N ALA A 202 -8.40 2.00 20.66
CA ALA A 202 -9.07 3.15 20.03
C ALA A 202 -8.55 4.49 20.59
N ALA A 203 -8.19 4.54 21.88
CA ALA A 203 -7.59 5.70 22.51
C ALA A 203 -6.17 6.00 22.01
N ASN A 204 -5.36 4.99 21.67
CA ASN A 204 -4.05 5.21 21.04
C ASN A 204 -4.24 5.82 19.64
N TRP A 205 -5.14 5.26 18.83
CA TRP A 205 -5.47 5.81 17.50
C TRP A 205 -5.92 7.27 17.60
N ALA A 206 -6.88 7.57 18.48
CA ALA A 206 -7.37 8.93 18.66
C ALA A 206 -6.25 9.93 19.02
N ARG A 207 -5.26 9.52 19.85
CA ARG A 207 -4.12 10.37 20.22
C ARG A 207 -3.15 10.62 19.05
N ARG A 208 -2.87 9.62 18.23
CA ARG A 208 -1.88 9.72 17.12
C ARG A 208 -2.50 10.24 15.82
N GLN A 209 -3.80 10.06 15.60
CA GLN A 209 -4.50 10.49 14.38
C GLN A 209 -4.25 11.98 14.09
N GLN A 210 -4.37 12.85 15.09
CA GLN A 210 -4.18 14.29 14.90
C GLN A 210 -2.78 14.61 14.37
N ARG A 211 -1.75 13.92 14.86
CA ARG A 211 -0.38 14.11 14.40
C ARG A 211 -0.20 13.64 12.96
N ILE A 212 -0.72 12.45 12.65
CA ILE A 212 -0.67 11.90 11.28
C ILE A 212 -1.38 12.82 10.29
N GLU A 213 -2.52 13.41 10.68
CA GLU A 213 -3.22 14.40 9.86
C GLU A 213 -2.42 15.68 9.67
N GLN A 214 -1.77 16.20 10.71
CA GLN A 214 -0.89 17.37 10.58
C GLN A 214 0.27 17.11 9.62
N ASP A 215 0.90 15.94 9.72
CA ASP A 215 2.01 15.55 8.84
C ASP A 215 1.54 15.36 7.38
N ARG A 216 0.28 14.95 7.15
CA ARG A 216 -0.35 14.95 5.81
C ARG A 216 -0.61 16.36 5.31
N GLN A 217 -1.27 17.21 6.10
CA GLN A 217 -1.59 18.59 5.73
C GLN A 217 -0.33 19.41 5.41
N ALA A 218 0.75 19.25 6.19
CA ALA A 218 2.04 19.87 5.89
C ALA A 218 2.53 19.48 4.49
N TRP A 219 2.44 18.18 4.15
CA TRP A 219 2.86 17.67 2.86
C TRP A 219 2.02 18.19 1.69
N VAL A 220 0.70 18.38 1.89
CA VAL A 220 -0.19 19.05 0.92
C VAL A 220 0.34 20.44 0.59
N GLN A 221 0.70 21.21 1.62
CA GLN A 221 1.20 22.58 1.45
C GLN A 221 2.57 22.60 0.76
N ASP A 222 3.46 21.67 1.12
CA ASP A 222 4.77 21.51 0.48
C ASP A 222 4.62 21.20 -1.02
N ARG A 223 3.75 20.26 -1.38
CA ARG A 223 3.42 19.95 -2.78
C ARG A 223 2.94 21.17 -3.54
N GLN A 224 2.10 21.99 -2.92
CA GLN A 224 1.60 23.23 -3.54
C GLN A 224 2.69 24.29 -3.71
N ARG A 225 3.82 24.24 -3.01
CA ARG A 225 4.91 25.22 -3.15
C ARG A 225 5.90 24.87 -4.26
N VAL A 226 6.06 23.59 -4.58
CA VAL A 226 7.09 23.10 -5.52
C VAL A 226 6.52 23.01 -6.94
N ALA A 227 6.88 23.95 -7.81
CA ALA A 227 6.35 24.03 -9.18
C ALA A 227 6.58 22.75 -10.01
N ALA A 228 7.75 22.13 -9.89
CA ALA A 228 8.08 20.89 -10.60
C ALA A 228 7.22 19.70 -10.14
N TRP A 229 6.85 19.67 -8.85
CA TRP A 229 5.96 18.65 -8.31
C TRP A 229 4.52 18.86 -8.81
N ARG A 230 4.00 20.09 -8.78
CA ARG A 230 2.69 20.40 -9.36
C ARG A 230 2.60 20.04 -10.85
N ALA A 231 3.62 20.39 -11.63
CA ALA A 231 3.68 20.03 -13.06
C ALA A 231 3.76 18.51 -13.29
N TYR A 232 4.29 17.74 -12.33
CA TYR A 232 4.23 16.28 -12.38
C TYR A 232 2.81 15.77 -12.12
N GLN A 233 2.13 16.27 -11.09
CA GLN A 233 0.75 15.94 -10.76
C GLN A 233 -0.21 16.17 -11.95
N ASP A 234 -0.07 17.31 -12.65
CA ASP A 234 -0.91 17.65 -13.80
C ASP A 234 -0.80 16.62 -14.95
N ARG A 235 0.32 15.88 -15.01
CA ARG A 235 0.60 14.86 -16.03
C ARG A 235 0.23 13.44 -15.61
N GLN A 236 -0.26 13.24 -14.38
CA GLN A 236 -0.56 11.90 -13.85
C GLN A 236 -1.72 11.21 -14.58
N ASP A 237 -1.66 9.87 -14.61
CA ASP A 237 -2.62 9.01 -15.28
C ASP A 237 -4.00 9.02 -14.56
N ALA A 238 -5.07 9.12 -15.33
CA ALA A 238 -6.45 9.03 -14.83
C ALA A 238 -6.77 7.65 -14.23
N GLN A 239 -6.09 6.58 -14.64
CA GLN A 239 -6.31 5.25 -14.07
C GLN A 239 -5.84 5.15 -12.62
N HIS A 240 -4.63 5.63 -12.29
CA HIS A 240 -4.10 5.61 -10.93
C HIS A 240 -5.04 6.35 -9.96
N ARG A 241 -5.51 7.53 -10.38
CA ARG A 241 -6.49 8.33 -9.62
C ARG A 241 -7.82 7.61 -9.40
N ARG A 242 -8.28 6.78 -10.35
CA ARG A 242 -9.53 5.99 -10.20
C ARG A 242 -9.39 4.89 -9.16
N GLU A 243 -8.28 4.14 -9.19
CA GLU A 243 -8.03 3.06 -8.22
C GLU A 243 -7.94 3.60 -6.79
N LEU A 244 -7.23 4.71 -6.60
CA LEU A 244 -7.16 5.39 -5.30
C LEU A 244 -8.46 6.12 -4.93
N GLY A 245 -9.32 6.46 -5.89
CA GLY A 245 -10.67 6.99 -5.64
C GLY A 245 -11.55 5.98 -4.90
N ALA A 246 -11.60 4.73 -5.36
CA ALA A 246 -12.34 3.66 -4.69
C ALA A 246 -11.78 3.37 -3.29
N GLU A 247 -10.45 3.40 -3.14
CA GLU A 247 -9.80 3.28 -1.84
C GLU A 247 -10.20 4.43 -0.90
N ARG A 248 -10.25 5.67 -1.40
CA ARG A 248 -10.66 6.85 -0.64
C ARG A 248 -12.09 6.72 -0.12
N GLU A 249 -13.03 6.28 -0.96
CA GLU A 249 -14.42 6.04 -0.55
C GLU A 249 -14.52 4.98 0.57
N ARG A 250 -13.80 3.85 0.41
CA ARG A 250 -13.72 2.80 1.42
C ARG A 250 -13.21 3.33 2.77
N ARG A 251 -12.18 4.17 2.72
CA ARG A 251 -11.52 4.74 3.90
C ARG A 251 -12.37 5.85 4.56
N GLN A 252 -13.11 6.63 3.77
CA GLN A 252 -14.09 7.59 4.29
C GLN A 252 -15.21 6.88 5.08
N GLN A 253 -15.73 5.76 4.56
CA GLN A 253 -16.73 4.95 5.27
C GLN A 253 -16.17 4.40 6.59
N ALA A 254 -14.94 3.87 6.59
CA ALA A 254 -14.28 3.40 7.81
C ALA A 254 -14.05 4.52 8.84
N SER A 255 -13.62 5.69 8.39
CA SER A 255 -13.45 6.88 9.24
C SER A 255 -14.79 7.34 9.84
N TRP A 256 -15.85 7.41 9.04
CA TRP A 256 -17.20 7.75 9.52
C TRP A 256 -17.69 6.74 10.56
N ALA A 257 -17.57 5.44 10.28
CA ALA A 257 -17.99 4.38 11.20
C ALA A 257 -17.23 4.45 12.53
N TYR A 258 -15.91 4.71 12.48
CA TYR A 258 -15.11 4.93 13.68
C TYR A 258 -15.54 6.17 14.48
N ARG A 259 -15.80 7.30 13.82
CA ARG A 259 -16.29 8.51 14.48
C ARG A 259 -17.62 8.26 15.19
N GLN A 260 -18.56 7.59 14.51
CA GLN A 260 -19.86 7.25 15.10
C GLN A 260 -19.73 6.31 16.31
N TRP A 261 -18.84 5.32 16.24
CA TRP A 261 -18.58 4.41 17.35
C TRP A 261 -17.92 5.15 18.53
N ARG A 262 -16.98 6.06 18.27
CA ARG A 262 -16.35 6.91 19.29
C ARG A 262 -17.35 7.89 19.94
N GLU A 263 -18.24 8.51 19.17
CA GLU A 263 -19.28 9.41 19.66
C GLU A 263 -20.30 8.73 20.58
N ARG A 264 -20.39 7.40 20.52
CA ARG A 264 -21.20 6.55 21.39
C ARG A 264 -20.38 5.90 22.50
N ASP A 265 -19.26 6.51 22.88
CA ASP A 265 -18.34 6.02 23.92
C ASP A 265 -17.90 4.56 23.70
N TYR A 266 -17.69 4.19 22.43
CA TYR A 266 -17.30 2.84 22.01
C TYR A 266 -18.32 1.73 22.33
N GLN A 267 -19.58 2.09 22.54
CA GLN A 267 -20.66 1.11 22.73
C GLN A 267 -21.01 0.38 21.44
N GLY A 268 -21.26 -0.93 21.56
CA GLY A 268 -21.56 -1.81 20.43
C GLY A 268 -20.31 -2.36 19.74
N PRO A 269 -20.48 -3.12 18.64
CA PRO A 269 -19.35 -3.73 17.95
C PRO A 269 -18.44 -2.66 17.32
N PRO A 270 -17.10 -2.81 17.42
CA PRO A 270 -16.17 -1.91 16.77
C PRO A 270 -16.34 -1.91 15.24
N PRO A 271 -16.02 -0.78 14.58
CA PRO A 271 -16.10 -0.69 13.14
C PRO A 271 -15.13 -1.69 12.51
N ARG A 272 -15.62 -2.45 11.54
CA ARG A 272 -14.75 -3.27 10.70
C ARG A 272 -14.09 -2.38 9.67
N VAL A 273 -12.77 -2.43 9.59
CA VAL A 273 -12.07 -1.91 8.42
C VAL A 273 -12.19 -3.00 7.36
N ALA A 274 -12.88 -2.72 6.25
CA ALA A 274 -13.11 -3.72 5.20
C ALA A 274 -11.76 -4.23 4.68
N VAL A 275 -11.36 -5.44 5.07
CA VAL A 275 -10.12 -6.05 4.57
C VAL A 275 -10.31 -6.26 3.09
N ALA A 276 -9.48 -5.61 2.28
CA ALA A 276 -9.60 -5.71 0.84
C ALA A 276 -9.10 -7.09 0.37
N GLN A 277 -9.99 -8.08 0.37
CA GLN A 277 -9.70 -9.42 -0.12
C GLN A 277 -9.88 -9.56 -1.65
N GLN A 278 -10.40 -8.54 -2.37
CA GLN A 278 -10.97 -8.78 -3.71
C GLN A 278 -10.20 -8.28 -4.96
N HIS A 279 -9.22 -7.35 -4.88
CA HIS A 279 -8.69 -6.67 -6.10
C HIS A 279 -7.21 -6.90 -6.45
N LYS A 280 -6.60 -7.99 -5.95
CA LYS A 280 -5.19 -8.35 -6.26
C LYS A 280 -4.90 -8.57 -7.76
N ARG A 281 -5.91 -8.88 -8.57
CA ARG A 281 -5.74 -9.31 -9.98
C ARG A 281 -5.52 -8.15 -10.96
N ASP A 282 -6.24 -7.05 -10.79
CA ASP A 282 -6.21 -5.93 -11.75
C ASP A 282 -4.90 -5.13 -11.65
N TRP A 283 -4.40 -4.97 -10.42
CA TRP A 283 -3.14 -4.25 -10.16
C TRP A 283 -1.90 -5.01 -10.65
N GLN A 284 -1.86 -6.34 -10.50
CA GLN A 284 -0.77 -7.17 -11.03
C GLN A 284 -0.69 -7.14 -12.57
N PHE A 285 -1.81 -6.90 -13.25
CA PHE A 285 -1.83 -6.75 -14.70
C PHE A 285 -1.18 -5.44 -15.14
N TRP A 286 -1.54 -4.31 -14.52
CA TRP A 286 -0.95 -3.00 -14.82
C TRP A 286 0.56 -2.94 -14.51
N LYS A 287 1.00 -3.49 -13.37
CA LYS A 287 2.44 -3.51 -13.04
C LYS A 287 3.29 -4.37 -13.95
N ARG A 288 2.74 -5.44 -14.52
CA ARG A 288 3.42 -6.16 -15.60
C ARG A 288 3.59 -5.29 -16.84
N GLN A 289 2.65 -4.40 -17.14
CA GLN A 289 2.81 -3.45 -18.22
C GLN A 289 3.82 -2.35 -17.91
N GLU A 290 3.82 -1.81 -16.68
CA GLU A 290 4.78 -0.80 -16.22
C GLU A 290 6.21 -1.39 -16.21
N GLN A 291 6.39 -2.61 -15.68
CA GLN A 291 7.66 -3.34 -15.72
C GLN A 291 8.09 -3.67 -17.15
N ALA A 292 7.19 -4.16 -18.01
CA ALA A 292 7.50 -4.40 -19.41
C ALA A 292 7.85 -3.10 -20.17
N ARG A 293 7.32 -1.94 -19.75
CA ARG A 293 7.75 -0.64 -20.27
C ARG A 293 9.17 -0.31 -19.77
N ARG A 294 9.42 -0.47 -18.46
CA ARG A 294 10.76 -0.28 -17.86
C ARG A 294 11.83 -1.17 -18.48
N GLU A 295 11.51 -2.41 -18.83
CA GLU A 295 12.43 -3.35 -19.49
C GLU A 295 12.73 -2.92 -20.93
N ARG A 296 11.70 -2.56 -21.71
CA ARG A 296 11.88 -2.05 -23.08
C ARG A 296 12.69 -0.75 -23.14
N ASP A 297 12.46 0.15 -22.18
CA ASP A 297 13.19 1.41 -22.08
C ASP A 297 14.64 1.22 -21.57
N ARG A 298 14.99 0.04 -21.03
CA ARG A 298 16.34 -0.30 -20.56
C ARG A 298 17.19 -0.96 -21.66
N ASP A 299 16.53 -1.59 -22.63
CA ASP A 299 17.15 -2.28 -23.77
C ASP A 299 17.24 -1.41 -25.05
N SER A 300 16.76 -0.15 -24.98
CA SER A 300 16.79 0.84 -26.07
C SER A 300 17.86 1.90 -25.82
#